data_AF-A0AAD5DM28-F1
#
_entry.id   AF-A0AAD5DM28-F1
#
_cell.length_a   1.000
_cell.length_b   1.000
_cell.length_c   1.000
_cell.angle_alpha   90.00
_cell.angle_beta   90.00
_cell.angle_gamma   90.00
#
_symmetry.space_group_name_H-M   'P 1'
#
loop_
_entity.id
_entity.type
_entity.pdbx_description
1 polymer ?
#
loop_
_entity_poly.entity_id
_entity_poly.type
_entity_poly.pdbx_seq_one_letter_code
_entity_poly.pdbx_strand_id
1 'polypeptide(L)'
;MVKNMVATAELLVPYDRSAVNLGLILWGAIRNIPHKDRRQLLSLLNSGDIKRLWKVAGQRYTAPKQQAAAAVGPDYSLWHDLPTSISQLSHFRGKAALPTHALGISSFGKAFFLHPDTEELYGRVLLGKGPLGDLLYPLYFKANVGTFVVPTTQEPCDMMLQYLPPDQLGLSKDDLPRSLWPAPRPQLPPFHEGFTDYIRAVAPGVFVGLGYRTRATEVNEPLYFLMVHDQIESLL
;
A
#
# COMPACT_ATOMS: atom_id res chain seq x y z
N MET A 1 9.65 21.51 1.06
CA MET A 1 10.35 21.02 -0.15
C MET A 1 9.56 19.91 -0.85
N VAL A 2 9.31 18.76 -0.24
CA VAL A 2 8.54 17.64 -0.87
C VAL A 2 7.12 18.02 -1.29
N LYS A 3 6.37 18.76 -0.45
CA LYS A 3 5.03 19.26 -0.79
C LYS A 3 5.03 20.15 -2.03
N ASN A 4 6.06 21.01 -2.16
CA ASN A 4 6.24 21.82 -3.36
C ASN A 4 6.64 20.95 -4.54
N MET A 5 7.56 19.98 -4.39
CA MET A 5 7.93 19.07 -5.48
C MET A 5 6.75 18.25 -6.01
N VAL A 6 5.85 17.75 -5.15
CA VAL A 6 4.64 17.03 -5.58
C VAL A 6 3.65 17.97 -6.27
N ALA A 7 3.49 19.19 -5.77
CA ALA A 7 2.59 20.19 -6.34
C ALA A 7 3.10 20.82 -7.65
N THR A 8 4.42 20.91 -7.84
CA THR A 8 5.07 21.55 -9.00
C THR A 8 5.78 20.57 -9.92
N ALA A 9 5.60 19.26 -9.74
CA ALA A 9 6.26 18.23 -10.54
C ALA A 9 6.02 18.43 -12.04
N GLU A 10 4.81 18.88 -12.41
CA GLU A 10 4.43 19.14 -13.81
C GLU A 10 5.02 20.45 -14.37
N LEU A 11 5.52 21.34 -13.51
CA LEU A 11 6.12 22.64 -13.87
C LEU A 11 7.65 22.58 -14.05
N LEU A 12 8.29 21.52 -13.54
CA LEU A 12 9.70 21.23 -13.80
C LEU A 12 9.81 20.56 -15.17
N VAL A 13 9.69 21.34 -16.24
CA VAL A 13 9.83 20.87 -17.62
C VAL A 13 11.30 21.04 -18.04
N PRO A 14 12.09 19.95 -18.17
CA PRO A 14 13.40 20.02 -18.80
C PRO A 14 13.22 20.15 -20.31
N TYR A 15 14.25 20.67 -20.97
CA TYR A 15 14.30 20.86 -22.42
C TYR A 15 14.02 19.57 -23.22
N ASP A 16 14.30 18.40 -22.63
CA ASP A 16 13.87 17.10 -23.12
C ASP A 16 12.96 16.41 -22.08
N ARG A 17 11.66 16.30 -22.40
CA ARG A 17 10.66 15.63 -21.56
C ARG A 17 10.85 14.11 -21.49
N SER A 18 11.58 13.53 -22.43
CA SER A 18 11.92 12.10 -22.42
C SER A 18 13.10 11.78 -21.50
N ALA A 19 13.91 12.78 -21.15
CA ALA A 19 15.07 12.63 -20.27
C ALA A 19 14.71 12.63 -18.77
N VAL A 20 13.49 13.03 -18.40
CA VAL A 20 13.10 13.17 -16.98
C VAL A 20 11.91 12.30 -16.63
N ASN A 21 12.17 11.34 -15.75
CA ASN A 21 11.17 10.51 -15.13
C ASN A 21 10.82 11.07 -13.74
N LEU A 22 9.65 11.71 -13.61
CA LEU A 22 9.25 12.31 -12.33
C LEU A 22 9.05 11.26 -11.23
N GLY A 23 8.67 10.03 -11.60
CA GLY A 23 8.60 8.90 -10.68
C GLY A 23 9.95 8.59 -10.03
N LEU A 24 11.04 8.59 -10.81
CA LEU A 24 12.39 8.37 -10.30
C LEU A 24 12.92 9.55 -9.46
N ILE A 25 12.63 10.80 -9.87
CA ILE A 25 12.99 11.98 -9.09
C ILE A 25 12.28 11.96 -7.73
N LEU A 26 10.98 11.67 -7.73
CA LEU A 26 10.18 11.59 -6.51
C LEU A 26 10.65 10.45 -5.60
N TRP A 27 11.03 9.31 -6.19
CA TRP A 27 11.66 8.21 -5.46
C TRP A 27 12.88 8.68 -4.67
N GLY A 28 13.83 9.32 -5.36
CA GLY A 28 15.04 9.86 -4.72
C GLY A 28 14.71 10.88 -3.62
N ALA A 29 13.76 11.78 -3.88
CA ALA A 29 13.35 12.80 -2.91
C ALA A 29 12.75 12.20 -1.63
N ILE A 30 11.86 11.19 -1.74
CA ILE A 30 11.24 10.53 -0.58
C ILE A 30 12.25 9.62 0.13
N ARG A 31 13.09 8.89 -0.62
CA ARG A 31 14.17 8.06 -0.06
C ARG A 31 15.12 8.87 0.83
N ASN A 32 15.43 10.11 0.44
CA ASN A 32 16.30 11.00 1.21
C ASN A 32 15.67 11.54 2.50
N ILE A 33 14.36 11.36 2.72
CA ILE A 33 13.74 11.63 4.01
C ILE A 33 14.18 10.51 4.99
N PRO A 34 14.74 10.85 6.16
CA PRO A 34 15.09 9.85 7.17
C PRO A 34 13.89 8.97 7.53
N HIS A 35 14.09 7.66 7.70
CA HIS A 35 13.01 6.69 7.93
C HIS A 35 12.02 7.13 9.02
N LYS A 36 12.54 7.60 10.17
CA LYS A 36 11.76 8.09 11.32
C LYS A 36 10.81 9.26 10.98
N ASP A 37 11.15 10.06 9.98
CA ASP A 37 10.43 11.26 9.59
C ASP A 37 9.43 11.00 8.45
N ARG A 38 9.52 9.87 7.75
CA ARG A 38 8.62 9.52 6.63
C ARG A 38 7.15 9.47 7.05
N ARG A 39 6.85 9.16 8.32
CA ARG A 39 5.47 9.17 8.84
C ARG A 39 4.81 10.54 8.74
N GLN A 40 5.58 11.63 8.74
CA GLN A 40 5.07 12.99 8.55
C GLN A 40 4.37 13.16 7.19
N LEU A 41 4.72 12.36 6.17
CA LEU A 41 4.06 12.37 4.85
C LEU A 41 2.55 12.15 4.96
N LEU A 42 2.08 11.35 5.92
CA LEU A 42 0.65 11.13 6.18
C LEU A 42 -0.05 12.45 6.56
N SER A 43 0.61 13.31 7.32
CA SER A 43 0.04 14.63 7.69
C SER A 43 0.22 15.67 6.59
N LEU A 44 1.33 15.61 5.84
CA LEU A 44 1.70 16.64 4.87
C LEU A 44 0.96 16.56 3.53
N LEU A 45 0.67 15.34 3.05
CA LEU A 45 0.03 15.12 1.75
C LEU A 45 -1.49 15.15 1.89
N ASN A 46 -2.16 15.98 1.08
CA ASN A 46 -3.62 16.02 1.01
C ASN A 46 -4.17 14.97 0.02
N SER A 47 -5.49 14.93 -0.14
CA SER A 47 -6.20 14.01 -1.04
C SER A 47 -5.70 14.09 -2.49
N GLY A 48 -5.52 15.30 -3.01
CA GLY A 48 -5.03 15.54 -4.37
C GLY A 48 -3.57 15.11 -4.53
N ASP A 49 -2.73 15.33 -3.51
CA ASP A 49 -1.34 14.91 -3.51
C ASP A 49 -1.20 13.39 -3.56
N ILE A 50 -2.03 12.64 -2.81
CA ILE A 50 -2.02 11.17 -2.82
C ILE A 50 -2.47 10.63 -4.20
N LYS A 51 -3.52 11.21 -4.79
CA LYS A 51 -3.96 10.86 -6.15
C LYS A 51 -2.88 11.14 -7.20
N ARG A 52 -2.21 12.30 -7.11
CA ARG A 52 -1.08 12.65 -7.99
C ARG A 52 0.11 11.72 -7.77
N LEU A 53 0.41 11.35 -6.52
CA LEU A 53 1.49 10.45 -6.18
C LEU A 53 1.31 9.09 -6.86
N TRP A 54 0.09 8.54 -6.90
CA TRP A 54 -0.21 7.33 -7.67
C TRP A 54 0.19 7.49 -9.14
N LYS A 55 -0.29 8.56 -9.80
CA LYS A 55 -0.01 8.83 -11.22
C LYS A 55 1.48 9.00 -11.49
N VAL A 56 2.19 9.78 -10.67
CA VAL A 56 3.62 10.05 -10.84
C VAL A 56 4.46 8.80 -10.58
N ALA A 57 4.12 8.01 -9.55
CA ALA A 57 4.80 6.74 -9.27
C ALA A 57 4.73 5.76 -10.45
N GLY A 58 3.61 5.78 -11.20
CA GLY A 58 3.42 4.99 -12.41
C GLY A 58 4.45 5.26 -13.51
N GLN A 59 5.06 6.44 -13.54
CA GLN A 59 6.09 6.74 -14.54
C GLN A 59 7.35 5.91 -14.36
N ARG A 60 7.63 5.38 -13.16
CA ARG A 60 8.82 4.54 -12.91
C ARG A 60 8.86 3.31 -13.82
N TYR A 61 7.71 2.75 -14.18
CA TYR A 61 7.61 1.55 -15.00
C TYR A 61 7.95 1.78 -16.48
N THR A 62 7.95 3.02 -16.95
CA THR A 62 8.36 3.38 -18.32
C THR A 62 9.80 3.88 -18.39
N ALA A 63 10.51 3.96 -17.26
CA ALA A 63 11.90 4.38 -17.23
C ALA A 63 12.82 3.33 -17.86
N PRO A 64 13.89 3.72 -18.56
CA PRO A 64 14.94 2.80 -18.96
C PRO A 64 15.52 2.06 -17.74
N LYS A 65 15.75 0.74 -17.86
CA LYS A 65 16.19 -0.12 -16.74
C LYS A 65 17.41 0.43 -15.99
N GLN A 66 18.39 0.98 -16.73
CA GLN A 66 19.60 1.58 -16.15
C GLN A 66 19.29 2.80 -15.28
N GLN A 67 18.41 3.69 -15.74
CA GLN A 67 17.98 4.87 -14.97
C GLN A 67 17.18 4.46 -13.74
N ALA A 68 16.27 3.49 -13.89
CA ALA A 68 15.50 2.95 -12.78
C ALA A 68 16.41 2.33 -11.71
N ALA A 69 17.38 1.50 -12.11
CA ALA A 69 18.34 0.89 -11.20
C ALA A 69 19.20 1.93 -10.47
N ALA A 70 19.67 2.97 -11.16
CA ALA A 70 20.46 4.04 -10.56
C ALA A 70 19.68 4.84 -9.51
N ALA A 71 18.40 5.14 -9.78
CA ALA A 71 17.57 5.92 -8.86
C ALA A 71 17.02 5.09 -7.69
N VAL A 72 16.53 3.87 -7.98
CA VAL A 72 15.97 2.97 -6.98
C VAL A 72 17.06 2.44 -6.05
N GLY A 73 18.26 2.22 -6.59
CA GLY A 73 19.37 1.55 -5.93
C GLY A 73 19.36 0.05 -6.26
N PRO A 74 20.53 -0.58 -6.43
CA PRO A 74 20.62 -1.98 -6.84
C PRO A 74 20.05 -2.94 -5.77
N ASP A 75 20.06 -2.53 -4.51
CA ASP A 75 19.74 -3.41 -3.38
C ASP A 75 18.28 -3.29 -2.92
N TYR A 76 17.50 -2.36 -3.48
CA TYR A 76 16.12 -2.22 -3.04
C TYR A 76 15.24 -3.36 -3.57
N SER A 77 14.67 -4.09 -2.63
CA SER A 77 13.57 -5.03 -2.82
C SER A 77 12.41 -4.65 -1.92
N LEU A 78 11.17 -4.78 -2.42
CA LEU A 78 9.95 -4.53 -1.65
C LEU A 78 9.87 -5.43 -0.40
N TRP A 79 10.51 -6.61 -0.47
CA TRP A 79 10.61 -7.54 0.66
C TRP A 79 11.38 -6.99 1.87
N HIS A 80 12.20 -5.94 1.72
CA HIS A 80 12.85 -5.29 2.87
C HIS A 80 11.86 -4.55 3.78
N ASP A 81 10.67 -4.21 3.28
CA ASP A 81 9.63 -3.53 4.04
C ASP A 81 8.56 -4.51 4.58
N LEU A 82 8.72 -5.81 4.29
CA LEU A 82 7.78 -6.89 4.59
C LEU A 82 8.42 -7.90 5.55
N PRO A 83 7.63 -8.74 6.24
CA PRO A 83 8.18 -9.76 7.12
C PRO A 83 8.99 -10.77 6.30
N THR A 84 10.17 -11.14 6.80
CA THR A 84 11.04 -12.15 6.19
C THR A 84 11.05 -13.47 6.95
N SER A 85 10.33 -13.55 8.08
CA SER A 85 10.11 -14.76 8.84
C SER A 85 8.71 -14.77 9.48
N ILE A 86 8.22 -15.97 9.83
CA ILE A 86 6.93 -16.17 10.52
C ILE A 86 6.87 -15.51 11.91
N SER A 87 8.03 -15.19 12.50
CA SER A 87 8.16 -14.51 13.78
C SER A 87 8.16 -12.98 13.66
N GLN A 88 7.96 -12.43 12.47
CA GLN A 88 7.95 -10.99 12.23
C GLN A 88 6.58 -10.47 11.81
N LEU A 89 6.30 -9.24 12.22
CA LEU A 89 5.13 -8.50 11.80
C LEU A 89 5.54 -7.10 11.29
N SER A 90 5.31 -6.83 10.01
CA SER A 90 5.56 -5.48 9.46
C SER A 90 4.31 -4.62 9.56
N HIS A 91 4.45 -3.48 10.22
CA HIS A 91 3.37 -2.53 10.44
C HIS A 91 3.48 -1.32 9.52
N PHE A 92 2.35 -0.96 8.94
CA PHE A 92 2.18 0.23 8.13
C PHE A 92 1.10 1.12 8.72
N ARG A 93 1.32 2.43 8.71
CA ARG A 93 0.28 3.44 8.92
C ARG A 93 -0.18 3.98 7.59
N GLY A 94 -1.49 4.12 7.45
CA GLY A 94 -2.15 4.51 6.23
C GLY A 94 -3.01 5.76 6.37
N LYS A 95 -3.15 6.47 5.26
CA LYS A 95 -4.10 7.58 5.09
C LYS A 95 -4.84 7.42 3.77
N ALA A 96 -6.16 7.38 3.84
CA ALA A 96 -7.01 7.44 2.65
C ALA A 96 -7.04 8.86 2.09
N ALA A 97 -7.01 9.00 0.77
CA ALA A 97 -7.06 10.28 0.09
C ALA A 97 -8.40 10.98 0.37
N LEU A 98 -9.51 10.26 0.24
CA LEU A 98 -10.82 10.73 0.66
C LEU A 98 -11.31 9.82 1.78
N PRO A 99 -12.05 10.34 2.79
CA PRO A 99 -12.73 9.49 3.74
C PRO A 99 -13.58 8.48 2.96
N THR A 100 -13.53 7.20 3.34
CA THR A 100 -14.43 6.22 2.75
C THR A 100 -15.87 6.69 3.01
N HIS A 101 -16.63 6.95 1.94
CA HIS A 101 -17.95 7.61 2.00
C HIS A 101 -18.91 6.96 3.01
N ALA A 102 -18.76 5.65 3.26
CA ALA A 102 -19.59 4.89 4.19
C ALA A 102 -19.08 4.82 5.64
N LEU A 103 -17.77 4.98 5.90
CA LEU A 103 -17.19 4.71 7.23
C LEU A 103 -16.43 5.89 7.85
N GLY A 104 -16.22 6.98 7.10
CA GLY A 104 -15.51 8.17 7.55
C GLY A 104 -14.06 7.91 7.93
N ILE A 105 -13.45 6.85 7.40
CA ILE A 105 -12.09 6.41 7.78
C ILE A 105 -11.09 7.14 6.90
N SER A 106 -10.36 8.08 7.49
CA SER A 106 -9.24 8.78 6.83
C SER A 106 -7.88 8.17 7.18
N SER A 107 -7.78 7.41 8.26
CA SER A 107 -6.54 6.82 8.76
C SER A 107 -6.76 5.36 9.12
N PHE A 108 -5.77 4.53 8.86
CA PHE A 108 -5.80 3.09 9.13
C PHE A 108 -4.39 2.58 9.35
N GLY A 109 -4.25 1.30 9.70
CA GLY A 109 -3.01 0.57 9.65
C GLY A 109 -3.18 -0.71 8.83
N LYS A 110 -2.06 -1.27 8.37
CA LYS A 110 -2.00 -2.63 7.87
C LYS A 110 -0.86 -3.35 8.54
N ALA A 111 -1.07 -4.60 8.91
CA ALA A 111 -0.05 -5.47 9.44
C ALA A 111 0.15 -6.64 8.48
N PHE A 112 1.39 -6.94 8.12
CA PHE A 112 1.77 -8.02 7.20
C PHE A 112 2.51 -9.11 7.96
N PHE A 113 2.15 -10.37 7.72
CA PHE A 113 2.73 -11.57 8.34
C PHE A 113 2.84 -12.70 7.32
N LEU A 114 3.69 -13.67 7.58
CA LEU A 114 3.78 -14.91 6.79
C LEU A 114 2.91 -15.99 7.41
N HIS A 115 2.23 -16.78 6.58
CA HIS A 115 1.53 -17.98 7.03
C HIS A 115 2.54 -18.98 7.62
N PRO A 116 2.26 -19.62 8.78
CA PRO A 116 3.23 -20.49 9.45
C PRO A 116 3.66 -21.70 8.59
N ASP A 117 2.72 -22.32 7.88
CA ASP A 117 3.02 -23.52 7.08
C ASP A 117 3.45 -23.25 5.63
N THR A 118 2.84 -22.26 4.95
CA THR A 118 3.05 -22.02 3.52
C THR A 118 4.05 -20.90 3.23
N GLU A 119 4.41 -20.11 4.25
CA GLU A 119 5.20 -18.87 4.14
C GLU A 119 4.62 -17.84 3.16
N GLU A 120 3.35 -17.99 2.76
CA GLU A 120 2.67 -17.01 1.92
C GLU A 120 2.41 -15.72 2.70
N LEU A 121 2.47 -14.59 2.00
CA LEU A 121 2.30 -13.28 2.61
C LEU A 121 0.80 -12.95 2.77
N TYR A 122 0.43 -12.68 4.01
CA TYR A 122 -0.90 -12.24 4.40
C TYR A 122 -0.83 -10.91 5.12
N GLY A 123 -2.01 -10.33 5.36
CA GLY A 123 -2.10 -9.22 6.27
C GLY A 123 -3.51 -8.91 6.72
N ARG A 124 -3.58 -7.93 7.61
CA ARG A 124 -4.80 -7.47 8.25
C ARG A 124 -4.88 -5.95 8.24
N VAL A 125 -6.07 -5.40 8.03
CA VAL A 125 -6.34 -3.98 8.24
C VAL A 125 -6.65 -3.71 9.72
N LEU A 126 -6.03 -2.66 10.26
CA LEU A 126 -6.24 -2.15 11.61
C LEU A 126 -6.93 -0.79 11.47
N LEU A 127 -8.22 -0.69 11.78
CA LEU A 127 -8.97 0.55 11.56
C LEU A 127 -8.72 1.57 12.67
N GLY A 128 -8.14 1.15 13.81
CA GLY A 128 -7.77 2.06 14.90
C GLY A 128 -8.98 2.69 15.59
N LYS A 129 -10.17 2.10 15.43
CA LYS A 129 -11.43 2.53 16.06
C LYS A 129 -11.65 1.85 17.43
N GLY A 130 -10.57 1.44 18.09
CA GLY A 130 -10.60 0.65 19.33
C GLY A 130 -11.01 -0.82 19.11
N PRO A 131 -11.05 -1.63 20.18
CA PRO A 131 -11.28 -3.08 20.10
C PRO A 131 -12.57 -3.46 19.38
N LEU A 132 -13.64 -2.69 19.59
CA LEU A 132 -14.95 -2.90 18.94
C LEU A 132 -14.88 -2.65 17.42
N GLY A 133 -14.22 -1.59 16.98
CA GLY A 133 -14.10 -1.28 15.55
C GLY A 133 -13.29 -2.33 14.78
N ASP A 134 -12.20 -2.81 15.37
CA ASP A 134 -11.37 -3.87 14.76
C ASP A 134 -12.03 -5.26 14.83
N LEU A 135 -13.01 -5.45 15.72
CA LEU A 135 -13.83 -6.67 15.79
C LEU A 135 -14.96 -6.68 14.75
N LEU A 136 -15.53 -5.51 14.44
CA LEU A 136 -16.62 -5.36 13.46
C LEU A 136 -16.16 -5.59 12.02
N TYR A 137 -14.88 -5.34 11.73
CA TYR A 137 -14.29 -5.50 10.40
C TYR A 137 -12.95 -6.26 10.49
N PRO A 138 -12.96 -7.58 10.73
CA PRO A 138 -11.76 -8.41 10.70
C PRO A 138 -11.31 -8.63 9.25
N LEU A 139 -10.81 -7.56 8.63
CA LEU A 139 -10.43 -7.53 7.22
C LEU A 139 -9.02 -8.08 7.06
N TYR A 140 -8.95 -9.27 6.48
CA TYR A 140 -7.72 -9.92 6.07
C TYR A 140 -7.58 -9.92 4.56
N PHE A 141 -6.34 -10.02 4.10
CA PHE A 141 -6.01 -10.08 2.69
C PHE A 141 -4.83 -11.04 2.45
N LYS A 142 -4.83 -11.66 1.28
CA LYS A 142 -3.64 -12.32 0.73
C LYS A 142 -2.85 -11.31 -0.09
N ALA A 143 -1.56 -11.21 0.16
CA ALA A 143 -0.68 -10.24 -0.49
C ALA A 143 0.25 -10.94 -1.47
N ASN A 144 0.32 -10.43 -2.68
CA ASN A 144 1.20 -10.95 -3.72
C ASN A 144 2.15 -9.84 -4.14
N VAL A 145 3.45 -10.10 -4.04
CA VAL A 145 4.52 -9.17 -4.44
C VAL A 145 5.02 -9.57 -5.82
N GLY A 146 5.10 -8.62 -6.73
CA GLY A 146 5.41 -8.89 -8.14
C GLY A 146 4.89 -7.78 -9.05
N THR A 147 5.05 -7.95 -10.36
CA THR A 147 4.46 -6.99 -11.31
C THR A 147 3.04 -7.42 -11.63
N PHE A 148 2.07 -6.57 -11.29
CA PHE A 148 0.66 -6.74 -11.64
C PHE A 148 0.16 -5.56 -12.44
N VAL A 149 -1.01 -5.72 -13.06
CA VAL A 149 -1.69 -4.67 -13.81
C VAL A 149 -3.05 -4.43 -13.16
N VAL A 150 -3.40 -3.17 -12.95
CA VAL A 150 -4.73 -2.75 -12.49
C VAL A 150 -5.73 -3.00 -13.62
N PRO A 151 -6.72 -3.90 -13.46
CA PRO A 151 -7.66 -4.25 -14.53
C PRO A 151 -8.38 -3.07 -15.19
N THR A 152 -8.74 -2.04 -14.42
CA THR A 152 -9.53 -0.90 -14.92
C THR A 152 -8.69 0.13 -15.70
N THR A 153 -7.46 0.40 -15.26
CA THR A 153 -6.61 1.44 -15.86
C THR A 153 -5.46 0.89 -16.69
N GLN A 154 -5.25 -0.43 -16.68
CA GLN A 154 -4.11 -1.13 -17.30
C GLN A 154 -2.74 -0.62 -16.80
N GLU A 155 -2.74 0.00 -15.63
CA GLU A 155 -1.58 0.57 -15.00
C GLU A 155 -0.79 -0.50 -14.21
N PRO A 156 0.55 -0.53 -14.29
CA PRO A 156 1.36 -1.48 -13.53
C PRO A 156 1.47 -1.12 -12.04
N CYS A 157 1.67 -2.12 -11.18
CA CYS A 157 1.94 -1.98 -9.75
C CYS A 157 2.88 -3.08 -9.22
N ASP A 158 3.41 -2.91 -8.00
CA ASP A 158 4.42 -3.81 -7.40
C ASP A 158 3.84 -4.85 -6.42
N MET A 159 2.59 -4.66 -5.98
CA MET A 159 1.94 -5.56 -5.04
C MET A 159 0.41 -5.48 -5.16
N MET A 160 -0.25 -6.61 -4.94
CA MET A 160 -1.72 -6.73 -4.92
C MET A 160 -2.17 -7.34 -3.59
N LEU A 161 -3.14 -6.71 -2.92
CA LEU A 161 -3.78 -7.24 -1.71
C LEU A 161 -5.23 -7.62 -2.03
N GLN A 162 -5.53 -8.91 -1.95
CA GLN A 162 -6.84 -9.45 -2.28
C GLN A 162 -7.62 -9.74 -1.01
N TYR A 163 -8.76 -9.07 -0.84
CA TYR A 163 -9.66 -9.29 0.29
C TYR A 163 -10.63 -10.40 -0.10
N LEU A 164 -10.27 -11.62 0.29
CA LEU A 164 -10.99 -12.84 -0.06
C LEU A 164 -11.90 -13.29 1.08
N PRO A 165 -13.09 -13.83 0.79
CA PRO A 165 -13.95 -14.38 1.84
C PRO A 165 -13.23 -15.56 2.56
N PRO A 166 -13.59 -15.90 3.81
CA PRO A 166 -12.82 -16.84 4.62
C PRO A 166 -12.54 -18.20 3.98
N ASP A 167 -13.50 -18.72 3.22
CA ASP A 167 -13.42 -19.97 2.45
C ASP A 167 -12.34 -19.94 1.34
N GLN A 168 -12.03 -18.76 0.81
CA GLN A 168 -11.04 -18.55 -0.25
C GLN A 168 -9.73 -17.96 0.27
N LEU A 169 -9.74 -17.34 1.46
CA LEU A 169 -8.56 -16.70 2.04
C LEU A 169 -7.52 -17.74 2.48
N GLY A 170 -7.97 -18.90 2.96
CA GLY A 170 -7.08 -19.94 3.47
C GLY A 170 -6.39 -19.55 4.77
N LEU A 171 -7.04 -18.74 5.62
CA LEU A 171 -6.58 -18.41 6.96
C LEU A 171 -7.59 -18.88 8.00
N SER A 172 -7.12 -19.68 8.95
CA SER A 172 -7.83 -20.03 10.17
C SER A 172 -7.42 -19.10 11.33
N LYS A 173 -7.95 -19.38 12.52
CA LYS A 173 -7.63 -18.65 13.74
C LYS A 173 -6.21 -18.96 14.25
N ASP A 174 -5.74 -20.19 14.03
CA ASP A 174 -4.48 -20.69 14.55
C ASP A 174 -3.28 -20.21 13.71
N ASP A 175 -3.55 -19.82 12.46
CA ASP A 175 -2.54 -19.25 11.54
C ASP A 175 -2.22 -17.78 11.86
N LEU A 176 -2.98 -17.15 12.76
CA LEU A 176 -2.83 -15.73 13.06
C LEU A 176 -1.69 -15.49 14.04
N PRO A 177 -0.81 -14.49 13.79
CA PRO A 177 0.34 -14.21 14.63
C PRO A 177 -0.03 -13.72 16.04
N ARG A 178 -1.30 -13.35 16.28
CA ARG A 178 -1.78 -12.88 17.59
C ARG A 178 -3.05 -13.60 18.01
N SER A 179 -3.01 -14.16 19.22
CA SER A 179 -4.15 -14.84 19.83
C SER A 179 -5.38 -13.94 20.04
N LEU A 180 -5.19 -12.62 20.19
CA LEU A 180 -6.30 -11.66 20.34
C LEU A 180 -6.94 -11.21 19.02
N TRP A 181 -6.33 -11.50 17.88
CA TRP A 181 -6.87 -11.07 16.59
C TRP A 181 -8.11 -11.89 16.21
N PRO A 182 -9.29 -11.31 15.95
CA PRO A 182 -10.45 -12.09 15.52
C PRO A 182 -10.17 -12.94 14.28
N ALA A 183 -10.80 -14.11 14.21
CA ALA A 183 -10.75 -14.97 13.03
C ALA A 183 -11.29 -14.23 11.78
N PRO A 184 -10.84 -14.58 10.56
CA PRO A 184 -11.39 -14.02 9.34
C PRO A 184 -12.91 -14.19 9.24
N ARG A 185 -13.61 -13.17 8.74
CA ARG A 185 -15.06 -13.20 8.49
C ARG A 185 -15.37 -12.63 7.10
N PRO A 186 -16.57 -12.92 6.53
CA PRO A 186 -17.00 -12.32 5.27
C PRO A 186 -16.91 -10.79 5.31
N GLN A 187 -16.48 -10.18 4.21
CA GLN A 187 -16.34 -8.72 4.16
C GLN A 187 -17.70 -8.04 4.18
N LEU A 188 -17.79 -6.97 4.96
CA LEU A 188 -18.93 -6.06 4.93
C LEU A 188 -18.65 -4.90 3.94
N PRO A 189 -19.69 -4.20 3.46
CA PRO A 189 -19.51 -2.98 2.69
C PRO A 189 -18.60 -1.96 3.41
N PRO A 190 -17.72 -1.25 2.67
CA PRO A 190 -17.54 -1.27 1.22
C PRO A 190 -16.57 -2.34 0.68
N PHE A 191 -16.06 -3.25 1.52
CA PHE A 191 -14.98 -4.19 1.16
C PHE A 191 -15.46 -5.53 0.56
N HIS A 192 -16.77 -5.73 0.45
CA HIS A 192 -17.37 -6.84 -0.28
C HIS A 192 -17.10 -6.79 -1.80
N GLU A 193 -17.49 -7.84 -2.52
CA GLU A 193 -17.42 -7.94 -3.99
C GLU A 193 -15.99 -7.92 -4.55
N GLY A 194 -15.08 -8.65 -3.89
CA GLY A 194 -13.70 -8.82 -4.36
C GLY A 194 -12.92 -7.51 -4.34
N PHE A 195 -12.95 -6.79 -3.21
CA PHE A 195 -12.11 -5.61 -3.02
C PHE A 195 -10.63 -5.98 -3.15
N THR A 196 -9.87 -5.18 -3.89
CA THR A 196 -8.44 -5.42 -4.13
C THR A 196 -7.69 -4.09 -4.05
N ASP A 197 -6.63 -4.07 -3.26
CA ASP A 197 -5.67 -2.96 -3.25
C ASP A 197 -4.51 -3.25 -4.22
N TYR A 198 -4.22 -2.32 -5.11
CA TYR A 198 -3.03 -2.31 -5.97
C TYR A 198 -2.05 -1.29 -5.43
N ILE A 199 -0.78 -1.67 -5.27
CA ILE A 199 0.20 -0.89 -4.51
C ILE A 199 1.46 -0.66 -5.34
N ARG A 200 1.93 0.59 -5.33
CA ARG A 200 3.22 1.02 -5.86
C ARG A 200 4.13 1.44 -4.73
N ALA A 201 5.35 0.93 -4.70
CA ALA A 201 6.44 1.51 -3.93
C ALA A 201 6.79 2.87 -4.54
N VAL A 202 6.88 3.89 -3.68
CA VAL A 202 7.34 5.23 -4.06
C VAL A 202 8.69 5.59 -3.43
N ALA A 203 9.11 4.85 -2.42
CA ALA A 203 10.44 4.81 -1.83
C ALA A 203 10.47 3.64 -0.83
N PRO A 204 11.63 3.25 -0.26
CA PRO A 204 11.67 2.26 0.80
C PRO A 204 10.73 2.65 1.96
N GLY A 205 9.87 1.73 2.36
CA GLY A 205 8.89 1.93 3.42
C GLY A 205 7.81 2.97 3.11
N VAL A 206 7.63 3.41 1.87
CA VAL A 206 6.55 4.32 1.47
C VAL A 206 5.85 3.79 0.24
N PHE A 207 4.54 3.61 0.37
CA PHE A 207 3.67 3.02 -0.64
C PHE A 207 2.50 3.92 -0.95
N VAL A 208 2.11 3.98 -2.22
CA VAL A 208 0.84 4.56 -2.65
C VAL A 208 -0.02 3.45 -3.22
N GLY A 209 -1.31 3.48 -2.90
CA GLY A 209 -2.24 2.45 -3.31
C GLY A 209 -3.51 3.00 -3.93
N LEU A 210 -4.14 2.12 -4.70
CA LEU A 210 -5.42 2.29 -5.35
C LEU A 210 -6.24 1.03 -5.07
N GLY A 211 -7.34 1.17 -4.34
CA GLY A 211 -8.23 0.06 -3.99
C GLY A 211 -9.62 0.23 -4.61
N TYR A 212 -10.21 -0.85 -5.11
CA TYR A 212 -11.58 -0.84 -5.63
C TYR A 212 -12.22 -2.24 -5.59
N ARG A 213 -13.55 -2.32 -5.73
CA ARG A 213 -14.27 -3.60 -5.80
C ARG A 213 -14.15 -4.16 -7.22
N THR A 214 -13.45 -5.27 -7.39
CA THR A 214 -13.16 -5.83 -8.72
C THR A 214 -14.33 -6.61 -9.31
N ARG A 215 -15.31 -7.02 -8.49
CA ARG A 215 -16.49 -7.78 -8.91
C ARG A 215 -17.81 -6.99 -8.83
N ALA A 216 -17.75 -5.69 -8.51
CA ALA A 216 -18.94 -4.85 -8.49
C ALA A 216 -19.44 -4.60 -9.92
N THR A 217 -20.76 -4.64 -10.10
CA THR A 217 -21.43 -4.33 -11.37
C THR A 217 -21.67 -2.84 -11.57
N GLU A 218 -21.68 -2.07 -10.47
CA GLU A 218 -21.82 -0.62 -10.47
C GLU A 218 -20.46 0.06 -10.61
N VAL A 219 -20.45 1.25 -11.21
CA VAL A 219 -19.27 2.12 -11.26
C VAL A 219 -18.85 2.43 -9.82
N ASN A 220 -17.67 1.98 -9.43
CA ASN A 220 -17.06 2.33 -8.17
C ASN A 220 -15.85 3.25 -8.38
N GLU A 221 -15.76 4.30 -7.59
CA GLU A 221 -14.59 5.16 -7.61
C GLU A 221 -13.43 4.47 -6.87
N PRO A 222 -12.21 4.52 -7.43
CA PRO A 222 -11.05 4.00 -6.74
C PRO A 222 -10.72 4.79 -5.47
N LEU A 223 -10.48 4.07 -4.39
CA LEU A 223 -9.94 4.59 -3.15
C LEU A 223 -8.42 4.70 -3.24
N TYR A 224 -7.91 5.92 -3.37
CA TYR A 224 -6.48 6.18 -3.28
C TYR A 224 -6.04 6.28 -1.82
N PHE A 225 -4.85 5.79 -1.50
CA PHE A 225 -4.29 5.89 -0.15
C PHE A 225 -2.76 5.92 -0.16
N LEU A 226 -2.18 6.44 0.92
CA LEU A 226 -0.76 6.42 1.22
C LEU A 226 -0.52 5.46 2.39
N MET A 227 0.56 4.69 2.37
CA MET A 227 1.05 3.92 3.51
C MET A 227 2.52 4.20 3.76
N VAL A 228 2.89 4.27 5.03
CA VAL A 228 4.26 4.43 5.49
C VAL A 228 4.57 3.34 6.49
N HIS A 229 5.69 2.65 6.28
CA HIS A 229 6.23 1.65 7.19
C HIS A 229 6.51 2.31 8.54
N ASP A 230 6.00 1.71 9.61
CA ASP A 230 6.13 2.20 10.97
C ASP A 230 7.26 1.44 11.68
N GLN A 231 7.13 0.12 11.74
CA GLN A 231 8.05 -0.77 12.45
C GLN A 231 7.90 -2.23 11.99
N ILE A 232 8.97 -3.01 12.19
CA ILE A 232 8.91 -4.47 12.20
C ILE A 232 8.96 -4.90 13.66
N GLU A 233 7.99 -5.69 14.09
CA GLU A 233 7.92 -6.25 15.43
C GLU A 233 8.36 -7.72 15.41
N SER A 234 9.18 -8.12 16.37
CA SER A 234 9.47 -9.53 16.67
C SER A 234 8.36 -10.09 17.56
N LEU A 235 7.85 -11.26 17.22
CA LEU A 235 6.84 -12.00 17.98
C LEU A 235 7.45 -12.97 19.02
N LEU A 236 8.78 -13.01 19.10
CA LEU A 236 9.57 -13.75 20.10
C LEU A 236 9.80 -12.90 21.35
#